data_AF-A0A4Y8IFS6-F1
#
_entry.id   AF-A0A4Y8IFS6-F1
#
_cell.length_a   1.000
_cell.length_b   1.000
_cell.length_c   1.000
_cell.angle_alpha   90.00
_cell.angle_beta   90.00
_cell.angle_gamma   90.00
#
_symmetry.space_group_name_H-M   'P 1'
#
loop_
_entity.id
_entity.type
_entity.pdbx_description
1 polymer ?
#
loop_
_entity_poly.entity_id
_entity_poly.type
_entity_poly.pdbx_seq_one_letter_code
_entity_poly.pdbx_strand_id
1 'polypeptide(L)'
;MGKINNVASGGNHMLYRVKRLYFQIPQFVRLLFTVILFMSLFGAIMRFIEPDEFKTVFDGIWWAFITGSTIGYGDYVPQTTLGRFVAILLILLGGGVLTFYMVAFSRSTVSREKSYELGKVPFKGKDHFIIVGWNERSRQLIQLLHKQFSEDAAIVLIDESIEKDPINLSYVHFINGDPTLDETWEKGNIEHARKIIITSDQHKYERDSDTYSILITITARGLNHQIPILVEILTSSQKLNAERAGATEAICTNQSTSTLFFHELTSHQQIQTFEYVMALLSDQEFIVHNVAEQWKGHTVIELTYKMKKEGLLLLGLIREEDIIMNPEPNKELVEGDRIIFSEKLV
;
A
#
# COMPACT_ATOMS: atom_id res chain seq x y z
N MET A 1 -25.73 26.93 -61.59
CA MET A 1 -24.61 26.89 -62.56
C MET A 1 -23.33 27.18 -61.78
N GLY A 2 -22.28 26.35 -61.91
CA GLY A 2 -20.92 26.67 -61.44
C GLY A 2 -20.45 26.00 -60.15
N LYS A 3 -19.74 24.86 -60.29
CA LYS A 3 -18.69 24.36 -59.37
C LYS A 3 -17.65 25.49 -59.13
N ILE A 4 -16.79 25.55 -58.11
CA ILE A 4 -15.61 24.72 -57.78
C ILE A 4 -15.06 25.39 -56.48
N ASN A 5 -14.87 24.71 -55.35
CA ASN A 5 -13.53 24.36 -54.82
C ASN A 5 -13.69 23.56 -53.53
N ASN A 6 -13.64 22.24 -53.68
CA ASN A 6 -13.55 21.29 -52.58
C ASN A 6 -12.25 20.51 -52.75
N VAL A 7 -11.11 21.15 -52.48
CA VAL A 7 -9.78 20.49 -52.41
C VAL A 7 -8.90 21.29 -51.44
N ALA A 8 -9.02 21.04 -50.13
CA ALA A 8 -7.95 21.26 -49.13
C ALA A 8 -8.45 20.99 -47.69
N SER A 9 -8.76 19.74 -47.32
CA SER A 9 -8.92 19.40 -45.89
C SER A 9 -8.47 18.00 -45.48
N GLY A 10 -8.10 17.13 -46.44
CA GLY A 10 -7.68 15.76 -46.14
C GLY A 10 -6.36 15.63 -45.38
N GLY A 11 -5.42 16.57 -45.55
CA GLY A 11 -4.09 16.50 -44.94
C GLY A 11 -4.08 16.66 -43.42
N ASN A 12 -4.86 17.61 -42.89
CA ASN A 12 -4.84 17.94 -41.46
C ASN A 12 -5.53 16.88 -40.59
N HIS A 13 -6.57 16.21 -41.11
CA HIS A 13 -7.24 15.12 -40.39
C HIS A 13 -6.39 13.86 -40.28
N MET A 14 -5.59 13.55 -41.31
CA MET A 14 -4.66 12.41 -41.30
C MET A 14 -3.50 12.66 -40.33
N LEU A 15 -2.89 13.86 -40.38
CA LEU A 15 -1.86 14.28 -39.43
C LEU A 15 -2.34 14.25 -37.97
N TYR A 16 -3.58 14.66 -37.71
CA TYR A 16 -4.17 14.60 -36.37
C TYR A 16 -4.39 13.16 -35.88
N ARG A 17 -4.89 12.26 -36.74
CA ARG A 17 -5.04 10.83 -36.43
C ARG A 17 -3.70 10.15 -36.17
N VAL A 18 -2.68 10.44 -36.98
CA VAL A 18 -1.33 9.90 -36.82
C VAL A 18 -0.69 10.41 -35.52
N LYS A 19 -0.82 11.70 -35.20
CA LYS A 19 -0.37 12.24 -33.90
C LYS A 19 -1.07 11.54 -32.74
N ARG A 20 -2.38 11.35 -32.81
CA ARG A 20 -3.14 10.66 -31.75
C ARG A 20 -2.71 9.21 -31.57
N LEU A 21 -2.54 8.44 -32.64
CA LEU A 21 -1.98 7.08 -32.56
C LEU A 21 -0.57 7.08 -31.97
N TYR A 22 0.30 8.01 -32.39
CA TYR A 22 1.67 8.15 -31.90
C TYR A 22 1.75 8.44 -30.39
N PHE A 23 0.76 9.11 -29.82
CA PHE A 23 0.69 9.39 -28.37
C PHE A 23 0.04 8.26 -27.56
N GLN A 24 -0.64 7.30 -28.20
CA GLN A 24 -1.25 6.14 -27.52
C GLN A 24 -0.32 4.93 -27.43
N ILE A 25 0.75 4.90 -28.24
CA ILE A 25 1.75 3.83 -28.22
C ILE A 25 2.64 4.00 -26.97
N PRO A 26 2.91 2.93 -26.20
CA PRO A 26 3.82 2.99 -25.06
C PRO A 26 5.16 3.62 -25.46
N GLN A 27 5.72 4.48 -24.59
CA GLN A 27 6.95 5.22 -24.90
C GLN A 27 8.09 4.31 -25.39
N PHE A 28 8.24 3.13 -24.79
CA PHE A 28 9.24 2.14 -25.20
C PHE A 28 9.08 1.68 -26.67
N VAL A 29 7.86 1.35 -27.10
CA VAL A 29 7.59 0.88 -28.47
C VAL A 29 7.88 1.99 -29.49
N ARG A 30 7.54 3.24 -29.13
CA ARG A 30 7.80 4.41 -29.97
C ARG A 30 9.29 4.70 -30.12
N LEU A 31 10.05 4.57 -29.03
CA LEU A 31 11.51 4.73 -29.05
C LEU A 31 12.17 3.62 -29.88
N LEU A 32 11.77 2.36 -29.68
CA LEU A 32 12.26 1.21 -30.45
C LEU A 32 12.04 1.39 -31.95
N PHE A 33 10.84 1.82 -32.35
CA PHE A 33 10.52 2.09 -33.76
C PHE A 33 11.43 3.16 -34.38
N THR A 34 11.72 4.23 -33.64
CA THR A 34 12.64 5.29 -34.11
C THR A 34 14.06 4.78 -34.28
N VAL A 35 14.58 3.94 -33.37
CA VAL A 35 15.90 3.29 -33.52
C VAL A 35 15.93 2.50 -34.83
N ILE A 36 14.93 1.63 -35.01
CA ILE A 36 14.86 0.72 -36.15
C ILE A 36 14.80 1.51 -37.45
N LEU A 37 13.97 2.54 -37.52
CA LEU A 37 13.84 3.38 -38.70
C LEU A 37 15.13 4.14 -38.99
N PHE A 38 15.79 4.68 -37.97
CA PHE A 38 17.05 5.41 -38.11
C PHE A 38 18.20 4.50 -38.60
N MET A 39 18.40 3.34 -37.97
CA MET A 39 19.41 2.37 -38.40
C MET A 39 19.12 1.82 -39.79
N SER A 40 17.84 1.57 -40.08
CA SER A 40 17.41 1.10 -41.41
C SER A 40 17.70 2.14 -42.50
N LEU A 41 17.50 3.43 -42.20
CA LEU A 41 17.79 4.52 -43.11
C LEU A 41 19.29 4.60 -43.44
N PHE A 42 20.16 4.58 -42.42
CA PHE A 42 21.61 4.59 -42.63
C PHE A 42 22.10 3.35 -43.37
N GLY A 43 21.53 2.18 -43.06
CA GLY A 43 21.85 0.94 -43.77
C GLY A 43 21.45 0.98 -45.25
N ALA A 44 20.27 1.52 -45.56
CA ALA A 44 19.82 1.71 -46.94
C ALA A 44 20.69 2.72 -47.70
N ILE A 45 21.08 3.82 -47.07
CA ILE A 45 22.03 4.80 -47.63
C ILE A 45 23.37 4.13 -47.93
N MET A 46 23.88 3.31 -47.01
CA MET A 46 25.15 2.62 -47.18
C MET A 46 25.12 1.64 -48.36
N ARG A 47 24.03 0.86 -48.49
CA ARG A 47 23.80 -0.01 -49.65
C ARG A 47 23.75 0.75 -50.98
N PHE A 48 23.20 1.97 -50.98
CA PHE A 48 23.08 2.78 -52.18
C PHE A 48 24.43 3.35 -52.62
N ILE A 49 25.29 3.71 -51.67
CA ILE A 49 26.59 4.35 -51.93
C ILE A 49 27.69 3.32 -52.22
N GLU A 50 27.68 2.16 -51.55
CA GLU A 50 28.66 1.08 -51.76
C GLU A 50 27.98 -0.25 -52.11
N PRO A 51 27.46 -0.38 -53.34
CA PRO A 51 26.70 -1.56 -53.76
C PRO A 51 27.52 -2.85 -53.87
N ASP A 52 28.84 -2.72 -54.00
CA ASP A 52 29.77 -3.86 -54.16
C ASP A 52 30.12 -4.50 -52.81
N GLU A 53 30.24 -3.69 -51.76
CA GLU A 53 30.54 -4.12 -50.39
C GLU A 53 29.26 -4.58 -49.65
N PHE A 54 28.18 -3.82 -49.80
CA PHE A 54 26.88 -4.14 -49.22
C PHE A 54 26.01 -4.74 -50.33
N LYS A 55 25.86 -6.07 -50.38
CA LYS A 55 25.16 -6.73 -51.50
C LYS A 55 23.66 -6.55 -51.40
N THR A 56 23.12 -6.60 -50.18
CA THR A 56 21.69 -6.40 -49.90
C THR A 56 21.44 -5.17 -49.03
N VAL A 57 20.22 -4.63 -49.07
CA VAL A 57 19.81 -3.57 -48.14
C VAL A 57 19.94 -4.06 -46.69
N PHE A 58 19.62 -5.34 -46.46
CA PHE A 58 19.73 -5.95 -45.14
C PHE A 58 21.18 -5.94 -44.62
N ASP A 59 22.18 -6.19 -45.47
CA ASP A 59 23.60 -6.12 -45.09
C ASP A 59 23.98 -4.72 -44.56
N GLY A 60 23.47 -3.68 -45.22
CA GLY A 60 23.66 -2.30 -44.77
C GLY A 60 22.95 -2.02 -43.44
N ILE A 61 21.72 -2.51 -43.27
CA ILE A 61 20.96 -2.37 -42.01
C ILE A 61 21.69 -3.11 -40.88
N TRP A 62 22.12 -4.35 -41.11
CA TRP A 62 22.92 -5.15 -40.19
C TRP A 62 24.16 -4.39 -39.74
N TRP A 63 24.94 -3.87 -40.69
CA TRP A 63 26.09 -3.03 -40.41
C TRP A 63 25.74 -1.82 -39.54
N ALA A 64 24.65 -1.12 -39.87
CA ALA A 64 24.24 0.05 -39.09
C ALA A 64 23.90 -0.31 -37.64
N PHE A 65 23.27 -1.46 -37.40
CA PHE A 65 22.97 -1.94 -36.04
C PHE A 65 24.23 -2.37 -35.28
N ILE A 66 25.13 -3.16 -35.87
CA ILE A 66 26.34 -3.62 -35.18
C ILE A 66 27.33 -2.47 -34.92
N THR A 67 27.42 -1.49 -35.82
CA THR A 67 28.23 -0.29 -35.63
C THR A 67 27.59 0.65 -34.62
N GLY A 68 26.28 0.91 -34.73
CA GLY A 68 25.54 1.78 -33.82
C GLY A 68 25.44 1.23 -32.39
N SER A 69 25.44 -0.09 -32.23
CA SER A 69 25.51 -0.77 -30.93
C SER A 69 26.93 -0.96 -30.40
N THR A 70 27.94 -0.41 -31.08
CA THR A 70 29.37 -0.49 -30.70
C THR A 70 29.96 -1.91 -30.66
N ILE A 71 29.30 -2.88 -31.30
CA ILE A 71 29.79 -4.27 -31.39
C ILE A 71 30.90 -4.37 -32.44
N GLY A 72 30.63 -3.94 -33.67
CA GLY A 72 31.62 -3.84 -34.75
C GLY A 72 32.33 -5.14 -35.13
N TYR A 73 31.60 -6.15 -35.64
CA TYR A 73 32.19 -7.42 -36.07
C TYR A 73 33.24 -7.30 -37.19
N GLY A 74 33.16 -6.25 -38.02
CA GLY A 74 34.11 -6.02 -39.11
C GLY A 74 33.89 -6.91 -40.34
N ASP A 75 32.76 -7.59 -40.41
CA ASP A 75 32.29 -8.40 -41.55
C ASP A 75 31.86 -7.54 -42.74
N TYR A 76 31.27 -6.37 -42.48
CA TYR A 76 30.98 -5.32 -43.47
C TYR A 76 31.63 -4.00 -43.03
N VAL A 77 32.39 -3.37 -43.93
CA VAL A 77 33.12 -2.12 -43.62
C VAL A 77 33.11 -1.19 -44.84
N PRO A 78 32.76 0.10 -44.67
CA PRO A 78 32.83 1.10 -45.73
C PRO A 78 34.24 1.31 -46.26
N GLN A 79 34.43 1.14 -47.56
CA GLN A 79 35.74 1.25 -48.21
C GLN A 79 35.98 2.61 -48.86
N THR A 80 34.94 3.26 -49.35
CA THR A 80 35.04 4.54 -50.07
C THR A 80 35.11 5.73 -49.11
N THR A 81 35.67 6.84 -49.59
CA THR A 81 35.70 8.10 -48.82
C THR A 81 34.30 8.56 -48.42
N LEU A 82 33.32 8.43 -49.32
CA LEU A 82 31.94 8.82 -49.04
C LEU A 82 31.27 7.89 -48.03
N GLY A 83 31.47 6.58 -48.14
CA GLY A 83 30.97 5.60 -47.18
C GLY A 83 31.54 5.80 -45.78
N ARG A 84 32.85 6.08 -45.68
CA ARG A 84 33.49 6.42 -44.40
C ARG A 84 32.93 7.69 -43.78
N PHE A 85 32.59 8.69 -44.59
CA PHE A 85 31.92 9.90 -44.09
C PHE A 85 30.53 9.59 -43.52
N VAL A 86 29.72 8.76 -44.21
CA VAL A 86 28.41 8.30 -43.70
C VAL A 86 28.57 7.48 -42.42
N ALA A 87 29.60 6.64 -42.33
CA ALA A 87 29.92 5.88 -41.13
C ALA A 87 30.25 6.78 -39.93
N ILE A 88 31.04 7.84 -40.14
CA ILE A 88 31.32 8.83 -39.08
C ILE A 88 30.03 9.49 -38.61
N LEU A 89 29.13 9.87 -39.52
CA LEU A 89 27.82 10.42 -39.16
C LEU A 89 26.98 9.41 -38.38
N LEU A 90 26.95 8.15 -38.80
CA LEU A 90 26.26 7.08 -38.07
C LEU A 90 26.86 6.88 -36.68
N ILE A 91 28.17 6.93 -36.51
CA ILE A 91 28.81 6.72 -35.19
C ILE A 91 28.45 7.88 -34.26
N LEU A 92 28.56 9.12 -34.73
CA LEU A 92 28.25 10.32 -33.94
C LEU A 92 26.75 10.37 -33.57
N LEU A 93 25.88 10.12 -34.54
CA LEU A 93 24.43 10.22 -34.35
C LEU A 93 23.85 8.95 -33.72
N GLY A 94 24.20 7.78 -34.24
CA GLY A 94 23.72 6.47 -33.80
C GLY A 94 24.14 6.12 -32.38
N GLY A 95 25.39 6.40 -31.98
CA GLY A 95 25.84 6.24 -30.60
C GLY A 95 25.11 7.17 -29.63
N GLY A 96 24.89 8.43 -30.03
CA GLY A 96 24.11 9.40 -29.25
C GLY A 96 22.63 9.01 -29.10
N VAL A 97 22.04 8.53 -30.20
CA VAL A 97 20.66 8.03 -30.27
C VAL A 97 20.50 6.80 -29.34
N LEU A 98 21.37 5.80 -29.41
CA LEU A 98 21.32 4.62 -28.54
C LEU A 98 21.52 4.96 -27.05
N THR A 99 22.47 5.85 -26.74
CA THR A 99 22.74 6.31 -25.37
C THR A 99 21.54 7.06 -24.80
N PHE A 100 20.96 7.97 -25.59
CA PHE A 100 19.73 8.68 -25.21
C PHE A 100 18.59 7.71 -24.90
N TYR A 101 18.45 6.63 -25.67
CA TYR A 101 17.44 5.61 -25.41
C TYR A 101 17.67 4.84 -24.11
N MET A 102 18.91 4.41 -23.83
CA MET A 102 19.23 3.75 -22.57
C MET A 102 18.91 4.66 -21.37
N VAL A 103 19.23 5.95 -21.46
CA VAL A 103 18.89 6.94 -20.43
C VAL A 103 17.37 7.12 -20.30
N ALA A 104 16.64 7.25 -21.40
CA ALA A 104 15.19 7.41 -21.39
C ALA A 104 14.47 6.18 -20.81
N PHE A 105 14.93 4.98 -21.17
CA PHE A 105 14.41 3.71 -20.65
C PHE A 105 14.68 3.57 -19.16
N SER A 106 15.93 3.79 -18.73
CA SER A 106 16.33 3.77 -17.31
C SER A 106 15.49 4.75 -16.49
N ARG A 107 15.30 5.99 -16.96
CA ARG A 107 14.42 6.98 -16.30
C ARG A 107 12.99 6.49 -16.14
N SER A 108 12.42 5.80 -17.13
CA SER A 108 11.04 5.31 -17.04
C SER A 108 10.87 4.23 -15.95
N THR A 109 11.83 3.32 -15.83
CA THR A 109 11.84 2.28 -14.79
C THR A 109 12.08 2.88 -13.41
N VAL A 110 13.11 3.72 -13.27
CA VAL A 110 13.46 4.40 -12.01
C VAL A 110 12.34 5.33 -11.55
N SER A 111 11.64 6.00 -12.48
CA SER A 111 10.51 6.86 -12.12
C SER A 111 9.33 6.09 -11.52
N ARG A 112 9.11 4.84 -11.95
CA ARG A 112 8.05 3.99 -11.43
C ARG A 112 8.38 3.52 -10.03
N GLU A 113 9.60 3.01 -9.83
CA GLU A 113 10.11 2.59 -8.52
C GLU A 113 10.05 3.75 -7.52
N LYS A 114 10.55 4.94 -7.93
CA LYS A 114 10.46 6.16 -7.12
C LYS A 114 9.02 6.58 -6.82
N SER A 115 8.08 6.34 -7.73
CA SER A 115 6.67 6.67 -7.47
C SER A 115 6.04 5.74 -6.43
N TYR A 116 6.46 4.46 -6.37
CA TYR A 116 6.06 3.55 -5.31
C TYR A 116 6.70 3.95 -3.98
N GLU A 117 8.01 4.22 -3.96
CA GLU A 117 8.73 4.66 -2.75
C GLU A 117 8.14 5.96 -2.19
N LEU A 118 7.74 6.91 -3.04
CA LEU A 118 7.09 8.16 -2.64
C LEU A 118 5.59 8.02 -2.35
N GLY A 119 5.04 6.79 -2.35
CA GLY A 119 3.64 6.52 -2.02
C GLY A 119 2.61 7.16 -2.97
N LYS A 120 2.97 7.36 -4.25
CA LYS A 120 2.10 8.00 -5.26
C LYS A 120 1.24 7.02 -6.04
N VAL A 121 1.50 5.72 -5.90
CA VAL A 121 0.82 4.68 -6.67
C VAL A 121 -0.40 4.18 -5.90
N PRO A 122 -1.59 4.13 -6.53
CA PRO A 122 -2.78 3.55 -5.90
C PRO A 122 -2.61 2.05 -5.62
N PHE A 123 -3.08 1.63 -4.45
CA PHE A 123 -3.23 0.23 -4.10
C PHE A 123 -4.42 -0.39 -4.86
N LYS A 124 -4.28 -1.65 -5.31
CA LYS A 124 -5.29 -2.34 -6.12
C LYS A 124 -5.78 -3.67 -5.53
N GLY A 125 -5.20 -4.10 -4.40
CA GLY A 125 -5.61 -5.33 -3.73
C GLY A 125 -6.97 -5.17 -3.03
N LYS A 126 -7.46 -6.26 -2.44
CA LYS A 126 -8.71 -6.32 -1.68
C LYS A 126 -8.46 -7.05 -0.36
N ASP A 127 -9.40 -6.92 0.58
CA ASP A 127 -9.37 -7.59 1.88
C ASP A 127 -8.09 -7.26 2.68
N HIS A 128 -7.69 -5.99 2.62
CA HIS A 128 -6.48 -5.46 3.23
C HIS A 128 -6.78 -4.61 4.47
N PHE A 129 -5.77 -4.41 5.30
CA PHE A 129 -5.83 -3.45 6.41
C PHE A 129 -5.37 -2.07 5.94
N ILE A 130 -5.97 -1.01 6.49
CA ILE A 130 -5.46 0.36 6.32
C ILE A 130 -5.00 0.86 7.69
N ILE A 131 -3.75 1.32 7.78
CA ILE A 131 -3.18 1.96 8.97
C ILE A 131 -2.89 3.43 8.61
N VAL A 132 -3.40 4.35 9.41
CA VAL A 132 -3.17 5.79 9.26
C VAL A 132 -2.28 6.29 10.39
N GLY A 133 -1.24 7.03 10.01
CA GLY A 133 -0.23 7.55 10.92
C GLY A 133 0.95 6.59 11.07
N TRP A 134 2.15 7.08 10.79
CA TRP A 134 3.41 6.37 10.98
C TRP A 134 4.07 6.76 12.29
N ASN A 135 4.17 5.81 13.22
CA ASN A 135 4.87 5.92 14.49
C ASN A 135 5.32 4.53 14.97
N GLU A 136 5.92 4.46 16.16
CA GLU A 136 6.39 3.18 16.71
C GLU A 136 5.24 2.18 16.92
N ARG A 137 4.03 2.65 17.24
CA ARG A 137 2.86 1.79 17.41
C ARG A 137 2.40 1.19 16.09
N SER A 138 2.30 1.99 15.02
CA SER A 138 1.95 1.47 13.69
C SER A 138 2.98 0.47 13.20
N ARG A 139 4.28 0.72 13.44
CA ARG A 139 5.37 -0.20 13.12
C ARG A 139 5.20 -1.55 13.81
N GLN A 140 4.96 -1.56 15.12
CA GLN A 140 4.74 -2.80 15.87
C GLN A 140 3.46 -3.53 15.43
N LEU A 141 2.38 -2.77 15.19
CA LEU A 141 1.11 -3.33 14.72
C LEU A 141 1.27 -4.03 13.37
N ILE A 142 2.02 -3.45 12.43
CA ILE A 142 2.33 -4.09 11.13
C ILE A 142 2.98 -5.46 11.33
N GLN A 143 3.95 -5.56 12.25
CA GLN A 143 4.64 -6.82 12.53
C GLN A 143 3.71 -7.87 13.15
N LEU A 144 2.85 -7.45 14.09
CA LEU A 144 1.87 -8.32 14.73
C LEU A 144 0.81 -8.82 13.73
N LEU A 145 0.30 -7.93 12.88
CA LEU A 145 -0.66 -8.30 11.83
C LEU A 145 -0.07 -9.30 10.85
N HIS A 146 1.16 -9.08 10.41
CA HIS A 146 1.84 -10.00 9.51
C HIS A 146 2.06 -11.39 10.14
N LYS A 147 2.43 -11.42 11.43
CA LYS A 147 2.58 -12.67 12.19
C LYS A 147 1.26 -13.44 12.33
N GLN A 148 0.14 -12.73 12.57
CA GLN A 148 -1.16 -13.35 12.81
C GLN A 148 -1.88 -13.79 11.53
N PHE A 149 -1.86 -12.96 10.48
CA PHE A 149 -2.69 -13.17 9.29
C PHE A 149 -1.93 -13.74 8.08
N SER A 150 -0.64 -14.13 8.25
CA SER A 150 0.22 -14.69 7.19
C SER A 150 0.49 -13.75 5.99
N GLU A 151 1.18 -14.23 4.95
CA GLU A 151 1.58 -13.45 3.76
C GLU A 151 0.40 -12.89 2.92
N ASP A 152 -0.82 -13.39 3.11
CA ASP A 152 -1.98 -13.03 2.26
C ASP A 152 -2.62 -11.67 2.64
N ALA A 153 -2.42 -11.19 3.85
CA ALA A 153 -3.01 -9.93 4.31
C ALA A 153 -2.12 -8.72 3.97
N ALA A 154 -2.45 -8.03 2.88
CA ALA A 154 -1.80 -6.77 2.54
C ALA A 154 -2.14 -5.66 3.55
N ILE A 155 -1.19 -4.78 3.79
CA ILE A 155 -1.35 -3.60 4.66
C ILE A 155 -1.11 -2.35 3.83
N VAL A 156 -2.02 -1.40 3.87
CA VAL A 156 -1.84 -0.06 3.30
C VAL A 156 -1.50 0.91 4.44
N LEU A 157 -0.36 1.57 4.34
CA LEU A 157 0.07 2.61 5.29
C LEU A 157 -0.16 3.98 4.66
N ILE A 158 -0.93 4.85 5.33
CA ILE A 158 -1.20 6.22 4.89
C ILE A 158 -0.58 7.20 5.87
N ASP A 159 0.26 8.11 5.38
CA ASP A 159 0.80 9.21 6.18
C ASP A 159 1.26 10.38 5.29
N GLU A 160 0.95 11.62 5.69
CA GLU A 160 1.35 12.83 4.95
C GLU A 160 2.73 13.38 5.34
N SER A 161 3.18 13.10 6.57
CA SER A 161 4.36 13.71 7.19
C SER A 161 5.67 13.08 6.73
N ILE A 162 5.63 11.83 6.23
CA ILE A 162 6.80 11.10 5.75
C ILE A 162 6.89 11.12 4.22
N GLU A 163 8.03 11.57 3.69
CA GLU A 163 8.24 11.75 2.25
C GLU A 163 8.35 10.44 1.46
N LYS A 164 8.72 9.34 2.12
CA LYS A 164 8.99 8.04 1.49
C LYS A 164 8.61 6.88 2.39
N ASP A 165 8.43 5.70 1.79
CA ASP A 165 8.14 4.44 2.47
C ASP A 165 9.15 4.21 3.61
N PRO A 166 8.67 4.13 4.87
CA PRO A 166 9.54 4.07 6.03
C PRO A 166 10.00 2.64 6.37
N ILE A 167 9.39 1.61 5.80
CA ILE A 167 9.61 0.21 6.20
C ILE A 167 10.03 -0.70 5.03
N ASN A 168 9.64 -0.39 3.80
CA ASN A 168 10.01 -1.11 2.57
C ASN A 168 9.84 -2.64 2.68
N LEU A 169 8.62 -3.07 3.01
CA LEU A 169 8.25 -4.49 3.12
C LEU A 169 7.28 -4.85 2.00
N SER A 170 7.43 -6.04 1.43
CA SER A 170 6.63 -6.49 0.28
C SER A 170 5.11 -6.53 0.52
N TYR A 171 4.70 -6.71 1.78
CA TYR A 171 3.30 -6.77 2.21
C TYR A 171 2.77 -5.42 2.72
N VAL A 172 3.57 -4.36 2.69
CA VAL A 172 3.17 -3.00 3.05
C VAL A 172 3.17 -2.12 1.81
N HIS A 173 2.03 -1.53 1.50
CA HIS A 173 1.87 -0.55 0.43
C HIS A 173 1.75 0.84 1.04
N PHE A 174 2.78 1.68 0.88
CA PHE A 174 2.78 3.05 1.39
C PHE A 174 2.04 4.02 0.46
N ILE A 175 1.28 4.94 1.04
CA ILE A 175 0.63 6.06 0.39
C ILE A 175 1.01 7.33 1.14
N ASN A 176 1.69 8.24 0.44
CA ASN A 176 1.91 9.60 0.94
C ASN A 176 0.71 10.46 0.56
N GLY A 177 -0.03 10.92 1.55
CA GLY A 177 -1.21 11.75 1.34
C GLY A 177 -1.93 12.13 2.61
N ASP A 178 -2.65 13.25 2.57
CA ASP A 178 -3.45 13.75 3.69
C ASP A 178 -4.69 12.85 3.87
N PRO A 179 -4.83 12.14 5.00
CA PRO A 179 -5.96 11.27 5.29
C PRO A 179 -7.27 12.03 5.58
N THR A 180 -7.27 13.36 5.56
CA THR A 180 -8.52 14.16 5.62
C THR A 180 -9.16 14.34 4.25
N LEU A 181 -8.47 13.99 3.15
CA LEU A 181 -8.93 14.13 1.77
C LEU A 181 -9.37 12.78 1.17
N ASP A 182 -10.50 12.78 0.46
CA ASP A 182 -11.08 11.58 -0.15
C ASP A 182 -10.13 10.88 -1.13
N GLU A 183 -9.38 11.64 -1.93
CA GLU A 183 -8.44 11.12 -2.92
C GLU A 183 -7.36 10.20 -2.33
N THR A 184 -6.97 10.41 -1.06
CA THR A 184 -5.98 9.58 -0.37
C THR A 184 -6.55 8.20 -0.07
N TRP A 185 -7.81 8.14 0.34
CA TRP A 185 -8.52 6.90 0.64
C TRP A 185 -8.91 6.12 -0.62
N GLU A 186 -9.24 6.82 -1.70
CA GLU A 186 -9.44 6.21 -3.02
C GLU A 186 -8.14 5.53 -3.50
N LYS A 187 -6.98 6.17 -3.32
CA LYS A 187 -5.67 5.54 -3.59
C LYS A 187 -5.45 4.32 -2.68
N GLY A 188 -5.94 4.35 -1.46
CA GLY A 188 -5.89 3.25 -0.49
C GLY A 188 -6.93 2.15 -0.70
N ASN A 189 -7.83 2.30 -1.67
CA ASN A 189 -8.91 1.36 -1.97
C ASN A 189 -9.80 1.04 -0.75
N ILE A 190 -10.23 2.06 -0.02
CA ILE A 190 -11.05 1.93 1.21
C ILE A 190 -12.33 1.09 1.04
N GLU A 191 -12.92 1.05 -0.14
CA GLU A 191 -14.13 0.27 -0.44
C GLU A 191 -13.93 -1.24 -0.19
N HIS A 192 -12.72 -1.75 -0.42
CA HIS A 192 -12.38 -3.16 -0.29
C HIS A 192 -11.51 -3.48 0.93
N ALA A 193 -11.31 -2.51 1.82
CA ALA A 193 -10.54 -2.71 3.03
C ALA A 193 -11.35 -3.49 4.09
N ARG A 194 -10.66 -4.35 4.83
CA ARG A 194 -11.21 -5.17 5.91
C ARG A 194 -11.45 -4.35 7.18
N LYS A 195 -10.49 -3.52 7.57
CA LYS A 195 -10.49 -2.74 8.81
C LYS A 195 -9.52 -1.57 8.71
N ILE A 196 -9.86 -0.47 9.38
CA ILE A 196 -9.03 0.73 9.48
C ILE A 196 -8.51 0.85 10.90
N ILE A 197 -7.23 1.21 11.04
CA ILE A 197 -6.59 1.60 12.29
C ILE A 197 -6.03 3.01 12.13
N ILE A 198 -6.44 3.94 12.99
CA ILE A 198 -5.95 5.32 13.01
C ILE A 198 -5.16 5.49 14.30
N THR A 199 -3.88 5.85 14.17
CA THR A 199 -3.01 6.14 15.32
C THR A 199 -2.87 7.65 15.52
N SER A 200 -2.69 8.09 16.76
CA SER A 200 -2.60 9.51 17.06
C SER A 200 -1.23 10.06 16.66
N ASP A 201 -1.21 11.29 16.14
CA ASP A 201 0.03 12.01 15.84
C ASP A 201 0.74 12.42 17.15
N GLN A 202 1.98 11.98 17.32
CA GLN A 202 2.77 12.25 18.54
C GLN A 202 3.49 13.60 18.51
N HIS A 203 3.46 14.32 17.39
CA HIS A 203 4.13 15.62 17.24
C HIS A 203 3.21 16.81 17.54
N LYS A 204 1.91 16.55 17.76
CA LYS A 204 0.90 17.55 18.11
C LYS A 204 0.55 17.46 19.60
N TYR A 205 -0.08 18.51 20.12
CA TYR A 205 -0.68 18.45 21.44
C TYR A 205 -1.82 17.43 21.47
N GLU A 206 -2.02 16.76 22.60
CA GLU A 206 -2.95 15.63 22.72
C GLU A 206 -4.36 15.94 22.16
N ARG A 207 -4.90 17.11 22.48
CA ARG A 207 -6.23 17.53 21.99
C ARG A 207 -6.25 17.76 20.47
N ASP A 208 -5.16 18.28 19.91
CA ASP A 208 -5.04 18.52 18.47
C ASP A 208 -4.86 17.19 17.73
N SER A 209 -4.09 16.26 18.28
CA SER A 209 -3.95 14.88 17.79
C SER A 209 -5.28 14.15 17.79
N ASP A 210 -6.07 14.28 18.86
CA ASP A 210 -7.41 13.69 18.97
C ASP A 210 -8.36 14.30 17.93
N THR A 211 -8.37 15.62 17.80
CA THR A 211 -9.22 16.33 16.85
C THR A 211 -8.91 15.88 15.42
N TYR A 212 -7.63 15.73 15.09
CA TYR A 212 -7.19 15.24 13.79
C TYR A 212 -7.59 13.77 13.55
N SER A 213 -7.42 12.90 14.55
CA SER A 213 -7.83 11.48 14.48
C SER A 213 -9.34 11.32 14.30
N ILE A 214 -10.13 12.19 14.95
CA ILE A 214 -11.59 12.26 14.78
C ILE A 214 -11.94 12.72 13.36
N LEU A 215 -11.26 13.74 12.83
CA LEU A 215 -11.48 14.21 11.46
C LEU A 215 -11.22 13.10 10.43
N ILE A 216 -10.10 12.39 10.56
CA ILE A 216 -9.76 11.21 9.75
C ILE A 216 -10.87 10.15 9.83
N THR A 217 -11.40 9.90 11.03
CA THR A 217 -12.50 8.95 11.26
C THR A 217 -13.76 9.36 10.50
N ILE A 218 -14.13 10.64 10.51
CA ILE A 218 -15.28 11.17 9.78
C ILE A 218 -15.11 10.94 8.28
N THR A 219 -13.95 11.30 7.71
CA THR A 219 -13.66 11.12 6.28
C THR A 219 -13.76 9.64 5.90
N ALA A 220 -13.12 8.74 6.64
CA ALA A 220 -13.18 7.30 6.41
C ALA A 220 -14.62 6.75 6.46
N ARG A 221 -15.39 7.14 7.48
CA ARG A 221 -16.79 6.71 7.65
C ARG A 221 -17.71 7.26 6.57
N GLY A 222 -17.41 8.45 6.05
CA GLY A 222 -18.12 9.06 4.92
C GLY A 222 -17.96 8.27 3.63
N LEU A 223 -16.78 7.69 3.40
CA LEU A 223 -16.46 6.89 2.21
C LEU A 223 -16.88 5.43 2.32
N ASN A 224 -16.84 4.85 3.54
CA ASN A 224 -17.31 3.50 3.78
C ASN A 224 -18.09 3.43 5.11
N HIS A 225 -19.42 3.37 5.00
CA HIS A 225 -20.31 3.41 6.16
C HIS A 225 -20.25 2.18 7.06
N GLN A 226 -19.74 1.04 6.58
CA GLN A 226 -19.79 -0.23 7.31
C GLN A 226 -18.42 -0.71 7.80
N ILE A 227 -17.31 -0.15 7.30
CA ILE A 227 -15.98 -0.62 7.67
C ILE A 227 -15.71 -0.47 9.17
N PRO A 228 -15.15 -1.48 9.85
CA PRO A 228 -14.72 -1.32 11.23
C PRO A 228 -13.56 -0.32 11.33
N ILE A 229 -13.68 0.67 12.21
CA ILE A 229 -12.65 1.70 12.43
C ILE A 229 -12.21 1.63 13.89
N LEU A 230 -10.93 1.31 14.10
CA LEU A 230 -10.26 1.44 15.39
C LEU A 230 -9.48 2.75 15.39
N VAL A 231 -9.74 3.63 16.36
CA VAL A 231 -9.05 4.91 16.47
C VAL A 231 -8.36 5.04 17.83
N GLU A 232 -7.14 5.52 17.82
CA GLU A 232 -6.43 5.96 19.00
C GLU A 232 -6.84 7.38 19.38
N ILE A 233 -7.16 7.56 20.66
CA ILE A 233 -7.45 8.86 21.28
C ILE A 233 -6.58 8.97 22.54
N LEU A 234 -6.00 10.13 22.77
CA LEU A 234 -5.09 10.42 23.89
C LEU A 234 -5.85 10.96 25.10
N THR A 235 -6.95 11.70 24.90
CA THR A 235 -7.74 12.28 25.99
C THR A 235 -9.10 11.60 26.19
N SER A 236 -9.42 11.26 27.44
CA SER A 236 -10.71 10.65 27.80
C SER A 236 -11.91 11.51 27.39
N SER A 237 -11.74 12.84 27.37
CA SER A 237 -12.77 13.79 26.95
C SER A 237 -13.18 13.67 25.47
N GLN A 238 -12.31 13.12 24.62
CA GLN A 238 -12.55 13.01 23.17
C GLN A 238 -13.01 11.61 22.74
N LYS A 239 -12.92 10.60 23.61
CA LYS A 239 -13.32 9.22 23.29
C LYS A 239 -14.73 9.14 22.69
N LEU A 240 -15.70 9.76 23.37
CA LEU A 240 -17.10 9.76 22.92
C LEU A 240 -17.30 10.52 21.60
N ASN A 241 -16.49 11.54 21.32
CA ASN A 241 -16.58 12.27 20.05
C ASN A 241 -16.06 11.43 18.89
N ALA A 242 -15.05 10.60 19.11
CA ALA A 242 -14.55 9.64 18.11
C ALA A 242 -15.58 8.55 17.79
N GLU A 243 -16.26 8.02 18.80
CA GLU A 243 -17.38 7.08 18.62
C GLU A 243 -18.54 7.73 17.84
N ARG A 244 -18.91 8.96 18.19
CA ARG A 244 -19.94 9.75 17.48
C ARG A 244 -19.57 10.06 16.03
N ALA A 245 -18.28 10.26 15.75
CA ALA A 245 -17.77 10.41 14.39
C ALA A 245 -17.86 9.12 13.56
N GLY A 246 -18.15 7.99 14.21
CA GLY A 246 -18.32 6.69 13.57
C GLY A 246 -17.14 5.75 13.76
N ALA A 247 -16.27 5.98 14.75
CA ALA A 247 -15.34 4.93 15.16
C ALA A 247 -16.13 3.74 15.70
N THR A 248 -15.70 2.52 15.36
CA THR A 248 -16.28 1.30 15.93
C THR A 248 -15.77 1.09 17.35
N GLU A 249 -14.50 1.44 17.59
CA GLU A 249 -13.89 1.41 18.92
C GLU A 249 -12.87 2.56 19.02
N ALA A 250 -12.84 3.24 20.17
CA ALA A 250 -11.92 4.31 20.47
C ALA A 250 -11.04 3.93 21.68
N ILE A 251 -9.76 3.66 21.43
CA ILE A 251 -8.79 3.29 22.47
C ILE A 251 -8.21 4.55 23.08
N CYS A 252 -8.44 4.76 24.38
CA CYS A 252 -7.89 5.87 25.15
C CYS A 252 -6.50 5.51 25.73
N THR A 253 -5.43 5.70 24.96
CA THR A 253 -4.10 5.14 25.29
C THR A 253 -3.52 5.68 26.60
N ASN A 254 -3.65 6.98 26.87
CA ASN A 254 -3.11 7.56 28.09
C ASN A 254 -3.82 7.02 29.34
N GLN A 255 -5.11 6.73 29.25
CA GLN A 255 -5.86 6.13 30.37
C GLN A 255 -5.40 4.70 30.65
N SER A 256 -5.24 3.89 29.60
CA SER A 256 -4.72 2.51 29.71
C SER A 256 -3.31 2.50 30.28
N THR A 257 -2.42 3.34 29.75
CA THR A 257 -1.02 3.43 30.19
C THR A 257 -0.90 3.93 31.63
N SER A 258 -1.69 4.93 32.01
CA SER A 258 -1.72 5.44 33.39
C SER A 258 -2.19 4.37 34.38
N THR A 259 -3.15 3.53 33.99
CA THR A 259 -3.65 2.42 34.80
C THR A 259 -2.55 1.37 35.02
N LEU A 260 -1.78 1.05 33.98
CA LEU A 260 -0.64 0.14 34.08
C LEU A 260 0.46 0.69 35.00
N PHE A 261 0.79 1.98 34.89
CA PHE A 261 1.73 2.62 35.82
C PHE A 261 1.24 2.60 37.27
N PHE A 262 -0.04 2.87 37.50
CA PHE A 262 -0.63 2.78 38.83
C PHE A 262 -0.47 1.39 39.44
N HIS A 263 -0.73 0.33 38.65
CA HIS A 263 -0.56 -1.04 39.12
C HIS A 263 0.90 -1.39 39.40
N GLU A 264 1.84 -0.95 38.57
CA GLU A 264 3.27 -1.18 38.82
C GLU A 264 3.73 -0.49 40.11
N LEU A 265 3.30 0.76 40.35
CA LEU A 265 3.64 1.54 41.55
C LEU A 265 3.01 0.99 42.84
N THR A 266 1.83 0.39 42.75
CA THR A 266 1.07 -0.09 43.92
C THR A 266 1.21 -1.58 44.18
N SER A 267 1.87 -2.33 43.28
CA SER A 267 2.16 -3.74 43.50
C SER A 267 3.08 -3.91 44.72
N HIS A 268 2.58 -4.59 45.76
CA HIS A 268 3.28 -4.76 47.04
C HIS A 268 4.35 -5.87 47.02
N GLN A 269 4.46 -6.59 45.91
CA GLN A 269 5.44 -7.65 45.69
C GLN A 269 6.31 -7.24 44.49
N GLN A 270 7.54 -7.76 44.38
CA GLN A 270 8.42 -7.61 43.19
C GLN A 270 7.83 -8.34 41.95
N ILE A 271 6.57 -8.09 41.65
CA ILE A 271 5.81 -8.68 40.55
C ILE A 271 5.72 -7.61 39.47
N GLN A 272 6.30 -7.90 38.31
CA GLN A 272 6.20 -7.08 37.11
C GLN A 272 4.79 -7.24 36.52
N THR A 273 3.81 -6.49 37.04
CA THR A 273 2.39 -6.67 36.69
C THR A 273 2.17 -6.44 35.20
N PHE A 274 2.88 -5.47 34.63
CA PHE A 274 2.87 -5.21 33.20
C PHE A 274 3.28 -6.42 32.36
N GLU A 275 4.35 -7.13 32.74
CA GLU A 275 4.84 -8.32 32.00
C GLU A 275 3.80 -9.43 31.97
N TYR A 276 3.09 -9.67 33.07
CA TYR A 276 2.02 -10.68 33.09
C TYR A 276 0.83 -10.29 32.23
N VAL A 277 0.47 -9.01 32.21
CA VAL A 277 -0.58 -8.51 31.30
C VAL A 277 -0.13 -8.67 29.86
N MET A 278 1.11 -8.32 29.51
CA MET A 278 1.63 -8.50 28.15
C MET A 278 1.69 -9.96 27.73
N ALA A 279 2.15 -10.86 28.62
CA ALA A 279 2.15 -12.31 28.36
C ALA A 279 0.73 -12.86 28.17
N LEU A 280 -0.25 -12.35 28.93
CA LEU A 280 -1.65 -12.70 28.73
C LEU A 280 -2.14 -12.25 27.35
N LEU A 281 -1.83 -11.02 26.95
CA LEU A 281 -2.24 -10.45 25.65
C LEU A 281 -1.50 -11.05 24.44
N SER A 282 -0.30 -11.59 24.63
CA SER A 282 0.47 -12.22 23.54
C SER A 282 0.01 -13.64 23.24
N ASP A 283 -0.44 -14.35 24.26
CA ASP A 283 -0.69 -15.79 24.19
C ASP A 283 -2.17 -16.14 24.27
N GLN A 284 -3.04 -15.22 24.73
CA GLN A 284 -4.46 -15.47 24.90
C GLN A 284 -5.34 -14.55 24.06
N GLU A 285 -6.36 -15.14 23.44
CA GLU A 285 -7.47 -14.42 22.84
C GLU A 285 -8.63 -14.35 23.85
N PHE A 286 -9.31 -13.21 23.91
CA PHE A 286 -10.52 -13.05 24.71
C PHE A 286 -11.74 -13.21 23.82
N ILE A 287 -12.58 -14.17 24.17
CA ILE A 287 -13.80 -14.50 23.45
C ILE A 287 -15.01 -14.23 24.33
N VAL A 288 -16.07 -13.70 23.71
CA VAL A 288 -17.33 -13.44 24.39
C VAL A 288 -18.40 -14.35 23.81
N HIS A 289 -18.98 -15.20 24.65
CA HIS A 289 -20.07 -16.10 24.27
C HIS A 289 -21.35 -15.75 25.00
N ASN A 290 -22.48 -15.86 24.30
CA ASN A 290 -23.79 -15.82 24.96
C ASN A 290 -23.95 -17.07 25.82
N VAL A 291 -24.60 -16.93 26.98
CA VAL A 291 -24.98 -18.08 27.81
C VAL A 291 -25.97 -18.95 27.04
N ALA A 292 -25.53 -20.17 26.70
CA ALA A 292 -26.39 -21.15 26.04
C ALA A 292 -27.51 -21.61 26.99
N GLU A 293 -28.63 -22.05 26.43
CA GLU A 293 -29.84 -22.40 27.19
C GLU A 293 -29.58 -23.47 28.27
N GLN A 294 -28.69 -24.42 27.98
CA GLN A 294 -28.25 -25.47 28.90
C GLN A 294 -27.52 -24.98 30.16
N TRP A 295 -27.05 -23.73 30.17
CA TRP A 295 -26.32 -23.12 31.27
C TRP A 295 -27.17 -22.17 32.11
N LYS A 296 -28.42 -21.92 31.71
CA LYS A 296 -29.37 -21.13 32.50
C LYS A 296 -29.57 -21.80 33.86
N GLY A 297 -29.53 -21.00 34.93
CA GLY A 297 -29.68 -21.46 36.32
C GLY A 297 -28.46 -22.21 36.89
N HIS A 298 -27.42 -22.47 36.09
CA HIS A 298 -26.15 -22.96 36.63
C HIS A 298 -25.36 -21.82 37.25
N THR A 299 -24.49 -22.16 38.18
CA THR A 299 -23.60 -21.22 38.84
C THR A 299 -22.33 -20.97 38.03
N VAL A 300 -21.71 -19.80 38.22
CA VAL A 300 -20.42 -19.44 37.62
C VAL A 300 -19.36 -20.52 37.87
N ILE A 301 -19.30 -21.11 39.07
CA ILE A 301 -18.29 -22.11 39.41
C ILE A 301 -18.47 -23.43 38.64
N GLU A 302 -19.71 -23.84 38.40
CA GLU A 302 -20.02 -25.04 37.59
C GLU A 302 -19.58 -24.84 36.14
N LEU A 303 -19.89 -23.67 35.57
CA LEU A 303 -19.44 -23.30 34.23
C LEU A 303 -17.90 -23.24 34.18
N THR A 304 -17.26 -22.58 35.15
CA THR A 304 -15.80 -22.45 35.21
C THR A 304 -15.12 -23.82 35.22
N TYR A 305 -15.58 -24.76 36.05
CA TYR A 305 -14.98 -26.10 36.14
C TYR A 305 -15.09 -26.87 34.82
N LYS A 306 -16.24 -26.78 34.13
CA LYS A 306 -16.46 -27.49 32.88
C LYS A 306 -15.70 -26.86 31.72
N MET A 307 -15.74 -25.53 31.58
CA MET A 307 -15.00 -24.79 30.54
C MET A 307 -13.50 -24.93 30.71
N LYS A 308 -13.00 -25.02 31.96
CA LYS A 308 -11.58 -25.27 32.20
C LYS A 308 -11.09 -26.60 31.64
N LYS A 309 -11.95 -27.64 31.61
CA LYS A 309 -11.62 -28.93 30.98
C LYS A 309 -11.49 -28.82 29.45
N GLU A 310 -12.17 -27.86 28.86
CA GLU A 310 -12.11 -27.55 27.43
C GLU A 310 -10.97 -26.57 27.09
N GLY A 311 -10.17 -26.18 28.09
CA GLY A 311 -9.04 -25.25 27.91
C GLY A 311 -9.41 -23.77 28.05
N LEU A 312 -10.69 -23.46 28.28
CA LEU A 312 -11.20 -22.10 28.41
C LEU A 312 -11.10 -21.61 29.87
N LEU A 313 -10.55 -20.40 30.05
CA LEU A 313 -10.51 -19.73 31.35
C LEU A 313 -11.64 -18.70 31.44
N LEU A 314 -12.61 -18.88 32.34
CA LEU A 314 -13.63 -17.88 32.60
C LEU A 314 -13.00 -16.68 33.34
N LEU A 315 -13.14 -15.49 32.77
CA LEU A 315 -12.59 -14.25 33.33
C LEU A 315 -13.68 -13.33 33.88
N GLY A 316 -14.85 -13.31 33.24
CA GLY A 316 -15.87 -12.34 33.55
C GLY A 316 -17.26 -12.70 33.03
N LEU A 317 -18.24 -11.94 33.51
CA LEU A 317 -19.65 -11.99 33.14
C LEU A 317 -20.08 -10.58 32.72
N ILE A 318 -20.78 -10.46 31.60
CA ILE A 318 -21.42 -9.23 31.16
C ILE A 318 -22.92 -9.39 31.36
N ARG A 319 -23.52 -8.52 32.18
CA ARG A 319 -24.95 -8.47 32.44
C ARG A 319 -25.42 -7.03 32.30
N GLU A 320 -26.43 -6.80 31.45
CA GLU A 320 -26.97 -5.44 31.22
C GLU A 320 -25.88 -4.39 30.87
N GLU A 321 -24.90 -4.80 30.06
CA GLU A 321 -23.70 -4.03 29.68
C GLU A 321 -22.62 -3.83 30.76
N ASP A 322 -22.90 -4.16 32.03
CA ASP A 322 -21.90 -4.13 33.09
C ASP A 322 -20.96 -5.34 33.00
N ILE A 323 -19.65 -5.05 32.96
CA ILE A 323 -18.58 -6.06 32.98
C ILE A 323 -18.21 -6.38 34.43
N ILE A 324 -18.48 -7.62 34.85
CA ILE A 324 -18.15 -8.15 36.16
C ILE A 324 -16.96 -9.10 36.00
N MET A 325 -15.76 -8.61 36.31
CA MET A 325 -14.55 -9.44 36.34
C MET A 325 -14.53 -10.31 37.60
N ASN A 326 -14.09 -11.57 37.46
CA ASN A 326 -14.09 -12.57 38.52
C ASN A 326 -15.43 -12.65 39.29
N PRO A 327 -16.55 -12.98 38.60
CA PRO A 327 -17.88 -12.98 39.20
C PRO A 327 -17.98 -13.99 40.35
N GLU A 328 -18.88 -13.72 41.30
CA GLU A 328 -19.05 -14.58 42.47
C GLU A 328 -19.34 -16.05 42.07
N PRO A 329 -18.68 -17.04 42.71
CA PRO A 329 -18.80 -18.44 42.34
C PRO A 329 -20.23 -18.98 42.27
N ASN A 330 -21.08 -18.54 43.19
CA ASN A 330 -22.47 -19.01 43.33
C ASN A 330 -23.47 -18.16 42.54
N LYS A 331 -23.02 -17.17 41.76
CA LYS A 331 -23.92 -16.35 40.96
C LYS A 331 -24.53 -17.20 39.85
N GLU A 332 -25.85 -17.17 39.75
CA GLU A 332 -26.58 -17.89 38.71
C GLU A 332 -26.52 -17.15 37.38
N LEU A 333 -26.34 -17.92 36.31
CA LEU A 333 -26.35 -17.47 34.93
C LEU A 333 -27.80 -17.32 34.45
N VAL A 334 -28.12 -16.17 33.87
CA VAL A 334 -29.46 -15.85 33.37
C VAL A 334 -29.44 -15.65 31.86
N GLU A 335 -30.64 -15.58 31.28
CA GLU A 335 -30.79 -15.26 29.87
C GLU A 335 -30.34 -13.82 29.56
N GLY A 336 -29.58 -13.66 28.48
CA GLY A 336 -28.98 -12.39 28.10
C GLY A 336 -27.59 -12.14 28.68
N ASP A 337 -27.14 -12.96 29.64
CA ASP A 337 -25.77 -12.92 30.10
C ASP A 337 -24.80 -13.30 28.97
N ARG A 338 -23.64 -12.64 28.95
CA ARG A 338 -22.49 -13.00 28.10
C ARG A 338 -21.29 -13.32 28.97
N ILE A 339 -20.54 -14.36 28.63
CA ILE A 339 -19.38 -14.82 29.39
C ILE A 339 -18.12 -14.48 28.65
N ILE A 340 -17.15 -13.94 29.38
CA ILE A 340 -15.82 -13.61 28.89
C ILE A 340 -14.91 -14.80 29.23
N PHE A 341 -14.38 -15.43 28.19
CA PHE A 341 -13.36 -16.46 28.31
C PHE A 341 -12.03 -15.98 27.75
N SER A 342 -10.96 -16.63 28.19
CA SER A 342 -9.63 -16.58 27.57
C SER A 342 -9.25 -17.97 27.10
N GLU A 343 -8.73 -18.03 25.88
CA GLU A 343 -8.18 -19.24 25.26
C GLU A 343 -6.84 -18.95 24.57
N LYS A 344 -6.06 -19.98 24.25
CA LYS A 344 -4.78 -19.77 23.56
C LYS A 344 -5.00 -19.29 22.13
N LEU A 345 -4.25 -18.25 21.73
CA LEU A 345 -4.13 -17.88 20.32
C LEU A 345 -3.60 -19.07 19.51
N VAL A 346 -4.29 -19.43 18.43
CA VAL A 346 -3.94 -20.55 17.52
C VAL A 346 -2.98 -20.10 16.43
#